data_AF-A0AA41W0Z0-F1
#
_entry.id   AF-A0AA41W0Z0-F1
#
_cell.length_a   1.000
_cell.length_b   1.000
_cell.length_c   1.000
_cell.angle_alpha   90.00
_cell.angle_beta   90.00
_cell.angle_gamma   90.00
#
_symmetry.space_group_name_H-M   'P 1'
#
loop_
_entity.id
_entity.type
_entity.pdbx_description
1 polymer ?
#
loop_
_entity_poly.entity_id
_entity_poly.type
_entity_poly.pdbx_seq_one_letter_code
_entity_poly.pdbx_strand_id
1 'polypeptide(L)'
;MDGEMYLGIECCRAIRIITRECWPSMLTSVGFTAEEGDILKGYCDAPHSATPRPSPVTMLPPVQTTPAQSPLMAPSTPPMV
;
A
#
# COMPACT_ATOMS: atom_id res chain seq x y z
N MET A 1 -23.45 3.38 12.97
CA MET A 1 -23.39 2.04 12.37
C MET A 1 -23.20 2.28 10.89
N ASP A 2 -21.95 2.39 10.48
CA ASP A 2 -21.59 2.74 9.11
C ASP A 2 -21.87 1.52 8.23
N GLY A 3 -22.95 1.61 7.44
CA GLY A 3 -23.40 0.60 6.49
C GLY A 3 -22.55 0.56 5.22
N GLU A 4 -21.23 0.63 5.38
CA GLU A 4 -20.31 0.58 4.26
C GLU A 4 -19.88 -0.88 4.05
N MET A 5 -20.42 -1.53 3.01
CA MET A 5 -19.94 -2.85 2.62
C MET A 5 -18.58 -2.65 1.92
N TYR A 6 -17.51 -2.79 2.69
CA TYR A 6 -16.16 -2.71 2.15
C TYR A 6 -15.82 -4.03 1.46
N LEU A 7 -15.99 -4.07 0.13
CA LEU A 7 -15.42 -5.14 -0.69
C LEU A 7 -13.91 -4.91 -0.81
N GLY A 8 -13.13 -5.92 -0.42
CA GLY A 8 -11.67 -5.85 -0.51
C GLY A 8 -11.18 -5.69 -1.96
N ILE A 9 -9.98 -5.12 -2.13
CA ILE A 9 -9.41 -4.81 -3.45
C ILE A 9 -9.28 -6.06 -4.34
N GLU A 10 -8.91 -7.19 -3.75
CA GLU A 10 -8.76 -8.46 -4.48
C GLU A 10 -10.12 -9.09 -4.81
N CYS A 11 -11.14 -8.88 -3.96
CA CYS A 11 -12.51 -9.28 -4.27
C CYS A 11 -13.02 -8.49 -5.49
N CYS A 12 -12.85 -7.17 -5.50
CA CYS A 12 -13.26 -6.35 -6.63
C CYS A 12 -12.46 -6.62 -7.91
N ARG A 13 -11.19 -7.02 -7.80
CA ARG A 13 -10.42 -7.51 -8.94
C ARG A 13 -11.07 -8.75 -9.56
N ALA A 14 -11.41 -9.74 -8.75
CA ALA A 14 -12.06 -10.97 -9.21
C ALA A 14 -13.41 -10.68 -9.87
N ILE A 15 -14.25 -9.85 -9.24
CA ILE A 15 -15.57 -9.49 -9.77
C ILE A 15 -15.46 -8.76 -11.11
N ARG A 16 -14.49 -7.84 -11.27
CA ARG A 16 -14.27 -7.17 -12.55
C ARG A 16 -13.85 -8.14 -13.65
N ILE A 17 -12.98 -9.11 -13.36
CA ILE A 17 -12.57 -10.13 -14.33
C ILE A 17 -13.79 -10.95 -14.76
N ILE A 18 -14.55 -11.48 -13.81
CA ILE A 18 -15.70 -12.35 -14.11
C ILE A 18 -16.77 -11.57 -14.89
N THR A 19 -17.12 -10.37 -14.44
CA THR A 19 -18.24 -9.59 -15.03
C THR A 19 -17.91 -8.92 -16.35
N ARG A 20 -16.64 -8.67 -16.69
CA ARG A 20 -16.24 -8.05 -17.96
C ARG A 20 -15.73 -9.04 -18.99
N GLU A 21 -14.96 -10.04 -18.56
CA GLU A 21 -14.25 -10.95 -19.46
C GLU A 21 -15.01 -12.26 -19.70
N CYS A 22 -15.85 -12.68 -18.74
CA CYS A 22 -16.57 -13.97 -18.85
C CYS A 22 -18.07 -13.79 -19.08
N TRP A 23 -18.71 -12.92 -18.31
CA TRP A 23 -20.11 -12.45 -18.30
C TRP A 23 -20.61 -12.42 -16.84
N PRO A 24 -21.46 -11.46 -16.43
CA PRO A 24 -22.05 -11.44 -15.08
C PRO A 24 -22.78 -12.74 -14.73
N SER A 25 -23.39 -13.40 -15.72
CA SER A 25 -24.04 -14.70 -15.57
C SER A 25 -23.10 -15.82 -15.10
N MET A 26 -21.77 -15.69 -15.24
CA MET A 26 -20.84 -16.68 -14.68
C MET A 26 -20.84 -16.69 -13.15
N LEU A 27 -21.18 -15.57 -12.49
CA LEU A 27 -21.33 -15.54 -11.03
C LEU A 27 -22.48 -16.45 -10.56
N THR A 28 -23.44 -16.76 -11.43
CA THR A 28 -24.52 -17.71 -11.11
C THR A 28 -24.04 -19.14 -10.92
N SER A 29 -22.91 -19.50 -11.52
CA SER A 29 -22.31 -20.83 -11.35
C SER A 29 -21.75 -21.05 -9.94
N VAL A 30 -21.49 -19.97 -9.19
CA VAL A 30 -21.01 -20.02 -7.80
C VAL A 30 -22.07 -19.57 -6.79
N GLY A 31 -23.32 -19.41 -7.22
CA GLY A 31 -24.47 -19.21 -6.34
C GLY A 31 -24.98 -17.77 -6.21
N PHE A 32 -24.48 -16.82 -7.01
CA PHE A 32 -25.09 -15.49 -7.08
C PHE A 32 -26.25 -15.46 -8.08
N THR A 33 -27.16 -14.53 -7.92
CA THR A 33 -28.12 -14.15 -8.97
C THR A 33 -27.47 -13.17 -9.94
N ALA A 34 -28.10 -12.97 -11.11
CA ALA A 34 -27.64 -11.97 -12.08
C ALA A 34 -27.67 -10.55 -11.47
N GLU A 35 -28.75 -10.21 -10.75
CA GLU A 35 -28.90 -8.93 -10.07
C GLU A 35 -27.83 -8.71 -8.99
N GLU A 36 -27.52 -9.72 -8.18
CA GLU A 36 -26.43 -9.61 -7.20
C GLU A 36 -25.07 -9.39 -7.88
N GLY A 37 -24.82 -10.02 -9.03
CA GLY A 37 -23.62 -9.78 -9.83
C GLY A 37 -23.49 -8.33 -10.31
N ASP A 38 -24.60 -7.75 -10.77
CA ASP A 38 -24.65 -6.35 -11.21
C ASP A 38 -24.48 -5.36 -10.04
N ILE A 39 -25.04 -5.67 -8.87
CA ILE A 39 -24.85 -4.88 -7.64
C ILE A 39 -23.37 -4.89 -7.23
N LEU A 40 -22.74 -6.06 -7.20
CA LEU A 40 -21.33 -6.20 -6.83
C LEU A 40 -20.41 -5.46 -7.81
N LYS A 41 -20.73 -5.51 -9.11
CA LYS A 41 -20.03 -4.73 -10.12
C LYS A 41 -20.14 -3.23 -9.85
N GLY A 42 -21.34 -2.74 -9.53
CA GLY A 42 -21.58 -1.35 -9.15
C GLY A 42 -20.73 -0.91 -7.97
N TYR A 43 -20.61 -1.74 -6.93
CA TYR A 43 -19.74 -1.49 -5.78
C TYR A 43 -18.26 -1.39 -6.14
N CYS A 44 -17.81 -2.26 -7.04
CA CYS A 44 -16.42 -2.31 -7.44
C CYS A 44 -16.03 -1.24 -8.47
N ASP A 45 -16.96 -0.78 -9.29
CA ASP A 45 -16.72 0.30 -10.25
C ASP A 45 -16.93 1.70 -9.65
N ALA A 46 -17.59 1.81 -8.50
CA ALA A 46 -17.60 3.03 -7.72
C ALA A 46 -16.16 3.47 -7.38
N PRO A 47 -15.82 4.76 -7.54
CA PRO A 47 -14.53 5.26 -7.11
C PRO A 47 -14.46 5.07 -5.60
N HIS A 48 -13.70 4.06 -5.17
CA HIS A 48 -13.29 3.99 -3.78
C HIS A 48 -12.56 5.30 -3.50
N SER A 49 -13.09 6.12 -2.60
CA SER A 49 -12.33 7.15 -1.93
C SER A 49 -11.08 6.45 -1.41
N ALA A 50 -9.99 6.52 -2.16
CA ALA A 50 -8.81 5.74 -1.90
C ALA A 50 -8.30 6.22 -0.54
N THR A 51 -8.58 5.46 0.52
CA THR A 51 -7.82 5.60 1.74
C THR A 51 -6.37 5.35 1.32
N PRO A 52 -5.47 6.32 1.50
CA PRO A 52 -4.10 6.17 1.06
C PRO A 52 -3.57 4.88 1.65
N ARG A 53 -3.17 3.94 0.78
CA ARG A 53 -2.38 2.80 1.23
C ARG A 53 -1.20 3.40 2.01
N PRO A 54 -0.97 3.05 3.28
CA PRO A 54 0.25 3.48 3.94
C PRO A 54 1.39 2.93 3.09
N SER A 55 2.05 3.82 2.34
CA SER A 55 3.28 3.48 1.64
C SER A 55 4.22 2.90 2.69
N PRO A 56 4.96 1.81 2.40
CA PRO A 56 6.04 1.41 3.28
C PRO A 56 6.94 2.63 3.40
N VAL A 57 6.98 3.23 4.58
CA VAL A 57 7.91 4.30 4.90
C VAL A 57 9.27 3.64 4.72
N THR A 58 9.93 3.91 3.60
CA THR A 58 11.37 3.67 3.48
C THR A 58 11.96 4.49 4.62
N MET A 59 12.29 3.82 5.72
CA MET A 59 13.11 4.39 6.78
C MET A 59 14.45 4.69 6.13
N LEU A 60 14.55 5.89 5.55
CA LEU A 60 15.84 6.48 5.23
C LEU A 60 16.57 6.56 6.56
N PRO A 61 17.76 5.95 6.69
CA PRO A 61 18.52 6.06 7.92
C PRO A 61 18.75 7.55 8.20
N PRO A 62 18.67 7.99 9.46
CA PRO A 62 19.00 9.37 9.79
C PRO A 62 20.42 9.60 9.29
N VAL A 63 20.57 10.61 8.42
CA VAL A 63 21.86 11.12 8.01
C VAL A 63 22.54 11.58 9.30
N GLN A 64 23.41 10.74 9.84
CA GLN A 64 24.26 11.11 10.96
C GLN A 64 25.20 12.18 10.43
N THR A 65 24.81 13.44 10.58
CA THR A 65 25.73 14.56 10.50
C THR A 65 26.66 14.45 11.68
N THR A 66 27.73 13.66 11.53
CA THR A 66 28.87 13.66 12.44
C THR A 66 29.39 15.10 12.52
N PRO A 67 29.40 15.73 13.70
CA PRO A 67 30.11 16.98 13.88
C PRO A 67 31.60 16.70 13.66
N ALA A 68 32.25 17.62 12.98
CA ALA A 68 33.67 17.61 12.67
C ALA A 68 34.51 17.14 13.85
N GLN A 69 35.44 16.23 13.55
CA GLN A 69 36.50 15.81 14.46
C GLN A 69 37.26 17.05 14.93
N SER A 70 37.08 17.44 16.19
CA SER A 70 38.03 18.30 16.90
C SER A 70 39.32 17.50 17.09
N PRO A 71 40.48 17.96 16.59
CA PRO A 71 41.75 17.36 16.96
C PRO A 71 42.10 17.81 18.37
N LEU A 72 41.81 16.96 19.36
CA LEU A 72 42.34 17.11 20.71
C LEU A 72 43.79 16.61 20.73
N MET A 73 44.64 17.54 21.12
CA MET A 73 46.09 17.56 21.19
C MET A 73 46.72 16.35 21.88
N ALA A 74 47.91 15.94 21.41
CA ALA A 74 48.89 15.20 22.21
C ALA A 74 50.25 15.91 22.15
N PRO A 75 50.95 16.12 23.29
CA PRO A 75 52.26 16.74 23.36
C PRO A 75 53.38 15.69 23.39
N SER A 76 54.54 15.97 22.80
CA SER A 76 55.85 15.48 23.25
C SER A 76 56.99 16.13 22.47
N THR A 77 57.80 16.92 23.17
CA THR A 77 59.16 17.36 22.83
C THR A 77 60.16 16.18 22.90
N PRO A 78 61.48 16.38 22.65
CA PRO A 78 62.20 16.63 21.40
C PRO A 78 63.15 15.45 21.04
N PRO A 79 64.02 15.56 20.02
CA PRO A 79 65.43 15.21 20.29
C PRO A 79 66.44 16.23 19.75
N MET A 80 67.61 16.23 20.40
CA MET A 80 68.78 17.06 20.13
C MET A 80 69.40 16.78 18.75
N VAL A 81 69.94 17.84 18.11
CA VAL A 81 71.27 17.94 17.46
C VAL A 81 71.62 19.42 17.38
#